data_AF-A0A014M2L7-F1
#
_entry.id   AF-A0A014M2L7-F1
#
_cell.length_a   1.000
_cell.length_b   1.000
_cell.length_c   1.000
_cell.angle_alpha   90.00
_cell.angle_beta   90.00
_cell.angle_gamma   90.00
#
_symmetry.space_group_name_H-M   'P 1'
#
loop_
_entity.id
_entity.type
_entity.pdbx_description
1 polymer ?
#
loop_
_entity_poly.entity_id
_entity_poly.type
_entity_poly.pdbx_seq_one_letter_code
_entity_poly.pdbx_strand_id
1 'polypeptide(L)'
;MALSGQAVTDQEGKRYWPGGTSHGLLAESDMQLLSQYDLTGRGFETTTDSPASFDHLDGKKQPKGLVKTIFERFFSVADNDGKPWSKAVAFNYRQLLNKIDDVKSTGYYPEQYRRAVQNPSMRDYLYRLCVKHPCEWYYSSEDPIWKSFLSPTMKKESPEWYAWSVKILTDTRWMHLVPYMEENQWHMHPLVFPDALRAKKKQGWAHSPFAELLGSVESKNDYTAYNQIHHNPKRTVAKYHTNLTSMTIKQVMENQLHTNVMFATGRFQIIPGTLIEAVKSLKLDVNSLYDEATQDRIFEEYLITVKRPAIIAFLEGNGSVEDAIYDWAKEFSSAGVRKGNAISKGRIAQEEGVSYYSGDGLNHAHLAPVQMINILRESKNDAD
;
A
#
# COMPACT_ATOMS: atom_id res chain seq x y z
N MET A 1 14.51 1.07 -18.30
CA MET A 1 13.06 1.34 -18.19
C MET A 1 12.89 2.75 -17.65
N ALA A 2 11.93 3.52 -18.17
CA ALA A 2 11.64 4.84 -17.64
C ALA A 2 10.85 4.73 -16.33
N LEU A 3 11.04 5.67 -15.40
CA LEU A 3 10.19 5.79 -14.22
C LEU A 3 8.74 6.03 -14.69
N SER A 4 7.77 5.19 -14.25
CA SER A 4 6.35 5.27 -14.57
C SER A 4 5.60 6.16 -13.57
N GLY A 5 4.83 7.16 -14.05
CA GLY A 5 4.25 8.26 -13.25
C GLY A 5 4.53 9.67 -13.79
N GLN A 6 3.77 10.66 -13.31
CA GLN A 6 3.88 12.03 -13.81
C GLN A 6 4.90 12.84 -12.99
N ALA A 7 6.07 13.08 -13.59
CA ALA A 7 7.03 14.02 -13.06
C ALA A 7 6.56 15.48 -13.28
N VAL A 8 6.74 16.33 -12.27
CA VAL A 8 6.66 17.80 -12.41
C VAL A 8 7.94 18.27 -13.08
N THR A 9 7.84 19.22 -14.01
CA THR A 9 9.00 19.78 -14.71
C THR A 9 9.20 21.23 -14.28
N ASP A 10 10.43 21.63 -13.95
CA ASP A 10 10.74 23.03 -13.65
C ASP A 10 10.93 23.88 -14.94
N GLN A 11 11.18 25.17 -14.77
CA GLN A 11 11.38 26.10 -15.89
C GLN A 11 12.63 25.78 -16.74
N GLU A 12 13.57 24.98 -16.22
CA GLU A 12 14.79 24.54 -16.90
C GLU A 12 14.62 23.17 -17.58
N GLY A 13 13.43 22.54 -17.47
CA GLY A 13 13.17 21.24 -18.06
C GLY A 13 13.57 20.05 -17.19
N LYS A 14 13.99 20.25 -15.93
CA LYS A 14 14.33 19.14 -15.02
C LYS A 14 13.08 18.52 -14.44
N ARG A 15 13.08 17.19 -14.32
CA ARG A 15 11.93 16.39 -13.86
C ARG A 15 12.06 16.03 -12.39
N TYR A 16 10.94 16.11 -11.68
CA TYR A 16 10.81 15.80 -10.26
C TYR A 16 9.57 14.96 -9.99
N TRP A 17 9.65 14.05 -9.03
CA TRP A 17 8.61 13.09 -8.70
C TRP A 17 8.03 13.30 -7.31
N PRO A 18 6.74 13.07 -7.07
CA PRO A 18 6.18 13.15 -5.73
C PRO A 18 6.76 12.04 -4.85
N GLY A 19 7.38 12.39 -3.73
CA GLY A 19 7.97 11.43 -2.77
C GLY A 19 6.95 10.71 -1.89
N GLY A 20 5.66 10.72 -2.23
CA GLY A 20 4.55 10.31 -1.37
C GLY A 20 3.97 11.45 -0.53
N THR A 21 3.02 11.13 0.36
CA THR A 21 2.12 12.08 1.05
C THR A 21 2.79 13.11 1.95
N SER A 22 4.11 13.02 2.20
CA SER A 22 4.84 13.89 3.14
C SER A 22 6.25 14.30 2.71
N HIS A 23 6.73 13.91 1.51
CA HIS A 23 8.16 14.04 1.15
C HIS A 23 8.49 15.04 0.03
N GLY A 24 7.53 15.86 -0.42
CA GLY A 24 7.79 16.87 -1.44
C GLY A 24 8.14 16.27 -2.81
N LEU A 25 8.96 16.98 -3.58
CA LEU A 25 9.39 16.58 -4.93
C LEU A 25 10.85 16.07 -4.90
N LEU A 26 11.08 14.87 -5.45
CA LEU A 26 12.39 14.23 -5.60
C LEU A 26 12.90 14.44 -7.02
N ALA A 27 14.14 14.90 -7.21
CA ALA A 27 14.70 15.04 -8.55
C ALA A 27 14.87 13.67 -9.22
N GLU A 28 14.62 13.59 -10.53
CA GLU A 28 14.80 12.34 -11.29
C GLU A 28 16.25 11.82 -11.20
N SER A 29 17.24 12.71 -11.06
CA SER A 29 18.64 12.35 -10.83
C SER A 29 18.88 11.59 -9.52
N ASP A 30 17.98 11.75 -8.55
CA ASP A 30 18.11 11.20 -7.20
C ASP A 30 17.27 9.93 -7.03
N MET A 31 16.66 9.47 -8.12
CA MET A 31 15.79 8.30 -8.14
C MET A 31 16.41 7.14 -8.88
N GLN A 32 16.12 5.93 -8.39
CA GLN A 32 16.50 4.69 -9.04
C GLN A 32 15.25 3.83 -9.26
N LEU A 33 15.00 3.46 -10.52
CA LEU A 33 13.97 2.47 -10.83
C LEU A 33 14.51 1.08 -10.49
N LEU A 34 13.81 0.38 -9.60
CA LEU A 34 14.18 -0.96 -9.16
C LEU A 34 13.15 -1.97 -9.64
N SER A 35 13.62 -3.14 -10.05
CA SER A 35 12.73 -4.29 -10.27
C SER A 35 12.09 -4.70 -8.96
N GLN A 36 10.84 -5.16 -9.01
CA GLN A 36 10.20 -5.79 -7.85
C GLN A 36 11.05 -6.95 -7.29
N TYR A 37 11.74 -7.68 -8.17
CA TYR A 37 12.60 -8.81 -7.79
C TYR A 37 14.02 -8.40 -7.43
N ASP A 38 14.39 -7.13 -7.56
CA ASP A 38 15.67 -6.60 -7.10
C ASP A 38 15.64 -6.35 -5.59
N LEU A 39 15.65 -7.44 -4.83
CA LEU A 39 15.59 -7.39 -3.37
C LEU A 39 16.81 -6.63 -2.80
N THR A 40 17.98 -6.75 -3.42
CA THR A 40 19.19 -6.03 -2.98
C THR A 40 19.05 -4.52 -3.13
N GLY A 41 18.60 -4.03 -4.30
CA GLY A 41 18.30 -2.62 -4.49
C GLY A 41 17.23 -2.11 -3.52
N ARG A 42 16.31 -2.99 -3.10
CA ARG A 42 15.25 -2.70 -2.12
C ARG A 42 15.70 -2.86 -0.66
N GLY A 43 17.00 -3.04 -0.43
CA GLY A 43 17.65 -3.06 0.89
C GLY A 43 17.68 -4.42 1.58
N PHE A 44 17.36 -5.52 0.90
CA PHE A 44 17.55 -6.86 1.45
C PHE A 44 19.01 -7.28 1.38
N GLU A 45 19.49 -7.85 2.47
CA GLU A 45 20.84 -8.42 2.58
C GLU A 45 20.76 -9.83 3.14
N THR A 46 21.76 -10.64 2.81
CA THR A 46 21.87 -12.01 3.28
C THR A 46 23.08 -12.17 4.18
N THR A 47 22.95 -13.01 5.20
CA THR A 47 24.10 -13.46 6.01
C THR A 47 23.90 -14.92 6.43
N THR A 48 24.98 -15.60 6.76
CA THR A 48 24.95 -16.96 7.31
C THR A 48 25.42 -16.91 8.74
N ASP A 49 24.72 -17.64 9.61
CA ASP A 49 25.08 -17.78 11.00
C ASP A 49 25.25 -19.26 11.35
N SER A 50 26.41 -19.58 11.93
CA SER A 50 26.79 -20.94 12.35
C SER A 50 27.09 -20.93 13.85
N PRO A 51 26.07 -20.76 14.70
CA PRO A 51 26.28 -20.57 16.13
C PRO A 51 26.59 -21.88 16.84
N ALA A 52 27.35 -21.80 17.93
CA ALA A 52 27.59 -22.94 18.81
C ALA A 52 26.36 -23.32 19.67
N SER A 53 25.43 -22.39 19.86
CA SER A 53 24.18 -22.54 20.63
C SER A 53 23.13 -21.53 20.18
N PHE A 54 21.85 -21.78 20.47
CA PHE A 54 20.76 -20.83 20.20
C PHE A 54 20.81 -19.56 21.08
N ASP A 55 21.58 -19.56 22.16
CA ASP A 55 21.82 -18.37 22.97
C ASP A 55 22.95 -17.52 22.37
N HIS A 56 22.59 -16.55 21.55
CA HIS A 56 23.53 -15.57 20.99
C HIS A 56 23.96 -14.50 21.99
N LEU A 57 23.31 -14.41 23.16
CA LEU A 57 23.49 -13.35 24.14
C LEU A 57 23.74 -13.88 25.57
N ASP A 58 24.67 -14.84 25.71
CA ASP A 58 24.96 -15.56 26.97
C ASP A 58 25.53 -14.71 28.13
N GLY A 59 25.88 -13.45 27.87
CA GLY A 59 26.49 -12.51 28.82
C GLY A 59 27.94 -12.82 29.23
N LYS A 60 28.50 -13.93 28.76
CA LYS A 60 29.83 -14.43 29.11
C LYS A 60 30.84 -14.17 28.00
N LYS A 61 30.48 -14.51 26.75
CA LYS A 61 31.35 -14.40 25.58
C LYS A 61 30.83 -13.32 24.65
N GLN A 62 31.71 -12.39 24.25
CA GLN A 62 31.34 -11.35 23.29
C GLN A 62 30.71 -11.96 22.03
N PRO A 63 29.54 -11.46 21.57
CA PRO A 63 28.74 -12.14 20.56
C PRO A 63 29.26 -11.82 19.14
N LYS A 64 30.28 -12.56 18.70
CA LYS A 64 30.99 -12.35 17.43
C LYS A 64 30.26 -12.83 16.17
N GLY A 65 29.15 -13.57 16.31
CA GLY A 65 28.33 -14.08 15.19
C GLY A 65 27.26 -13.08 14.74
N LEU A 66 26.04 -13.57 14.50
CA LEU A 66 24.91 -12.77 13.98
C LEU A 66 24.71 -11.40 14.66
N VAL A 67 24.85 -11.30 15.98
CA VAL A 67 24.66 -10.03 16.70
C VAL A 67 25.69 -8.97 16.25
N LYS A 68 26.95 -9.36 16.07
CA LYS A 68 27.98 -8.45 15.55
C LYS A 68 27.61 -8.01 14.13
N THR A 69 27.21 -8.94 13.27
CA THR A 69 26.78 -8.63 11.90
C THR A 69 25.61 -7.63 11.86
N ILE A 70 24.62 -7.79 12.75
CA ILE A 70 23.51 -6.83 12.88
C ILE A 70 24.04 -5.44 13.29
N PHE A 71 24.97 -5.37 14.24
CA PHE A 71 25.55 -4.09 14.68
C PHE A 71 26.41 -3.43 13.61
N GLU A 72 27.20 -4.21 12.86
CA GLU A 72 27.97 -3.72 11.71
C GLU A 72 27.05 -3.13 10.65
N ARG A 73 25.94 -3.82 10.37
CA ARG A 73 24.90 -3.32 9.45
C ARG A 73 24.30 -2.01 9.93
N PHE A 74 23.83 -1.95 11.18
CA PHE A 74 23.25 -0.73 11.74
C PHE A 74 24.24 0.44 11.80
N PHE A 75 25.52 0.15 12.10
CA PHE A 75 26.58 1.12 12.04
C PHE A 75 26.76 1.67 10.61
N SER A 76 26.89 0.78 9.62
CA SER A 76 27.07 1.15 8.21
C SER A 76 25.90 2.02 7.70
N VAL A 77 24.67 1.63 8.01
CA VAL A 77 23.47 2.41 7.66
C VAL A 77 23.52 3.80 8.29
N ALA A 78 23.75 3.88 9.60
CA ALA A 78 23.74 5.15 10.32
C ALA A 78 24.89 6.09 9.93
N ASP A 79 26.04 5.54 9.51
CA ASP A 79 27.19 6.35 9.11
C ASP A 79 27.02 6.94 7.70
N ASN A 80 26.33 6.21 6.82
CA ASN A 80 26.21 6.52 5.39
C ASN A 80 24.88 7.15 4.96
N ASP A 81 23.88 7.26 5.84
CA ASP A 81 22.56 7.80 5.47
C ASP A 81 22.50 9.31 5.25
N GLY A 82 23.61 10.03 5.45
CA GLY A 82 23.72 11.48 5.26
C GLY A 82 22.96 12.33 6.29
N LYS A 83 22.32 11.72 7.29
CA LYS A 83 21.47 12.42 8.26
C LYS A 83 22.27 12.87 9.48
N PRO A 84 22.24 14.17 9.85
CA PRO A 84 23.00 14.68 11.00
C PRO A 84 22.68 13.96 12.32
N TRP A 85 21.41 13.61 12.54
CA TRP A 85 20.96 12.94 13.76
C TRP A 85 21.38 11.46 13.85
N SER A 86 21.68 10.82 12.72
CA SER A 86 22.12 9.41 12.68
C SER A 86 23.55 9.22 13.16
N LYS A 87 24.37 10.29 13.22
CA LYS A 87 25.75 10.22 13.73
C LYS A 87 25.85 9.76 15.18
N ALA A 88 24.88 10.12 16.03
CA ALA A 88 24.81 9.61 17.40
C ALA A 88 24.55 8.10 17.43
N VAL A 89 23.71 7.61 16.52
CA VAL A 89 23.40 6.18 16.39
C VAL A 89 24.62 5.41 15.90
N ALA A 90 25.31 5.92 14.87
CA ALA A 90 26.56 5.34 14.37
C ALA A 90 27.64 5.28 15.46
N PHE A 91 27.80 6.35 16.24
CA PHE A 91 28.72 6.37 17.37
C PHE A 91 28.40 5.27 18.39
N ASN A 92 27.13 5.11 18.77
CA ASN A 92 26.71 4.10 19.73
C ASN A 92 27.00 2.67 19.24
N TYR A 93 26.70 2.34 17.98
CA TYR A 93 27.02 1.02 17.43
C TYR A 93 28.53 0.80 17.30
N ARG A 94 29.31 1.83 16.95
CA ARG A 94 30.77 1.75 16.95
C ARG A 94 31.33 1.39 18.33
N GLN A 95 30.78 1.96 19.40
CA GLN A 95 31.18 1.60 20.77
C GLN A 95 30.85 0.15 21.13
N LEU A 96 29.69 -0.37 20.70
CA LEU A 96 29.32 -1.77 20.92
C LEU A 96 30.25 -2.71 20.13
N LEU A 97 30.54 -2.39 18.87
CA LEU A 97 31.47 -3.16 18.05
C LEU A 97 32.88 -3.21 18.65
N ASN A 98 33.40 -2.06 19.11
CA ASN A 98 34.69 -2.00 19.79
C ASN A 98 34.74 -2.90 21.04
N LYS A 99 33.63 -3.00 21.80
CA LYS A 99 33.54 -3.91 22.96
C LYS A 99 33.52 -5.38 22.55
N ILE A 100 32.87 -5.72 21.44
CA ILE A 100 32.86 -7.09 20.90
C ILE A 100 34.27 -7.52 20.48
N ASP A 101 35.03 -6.60 19.88
CA ASP A 101 36.37 -6.85 19.36
C ASP A 101 37.48 -6.71 20.40
N ASP A 102 37.21 -6.09 21.55
CA ASP A 102 38.17 -5.99 22.65
C ASP A 102 38.41 -7.36 23.31
N VAL A 103 39.61 -7.90 23.06
CA VAL A 103 40.09 -9.18 23.60
C VAL A 103 40.19 -9.18 25.13
N LYS A 104 40.27 -8.00 25.77
CA LYS A 104 40.32 -7.86 27.23
C LYS A 104 38.93 -7.76 27.86
N SER A 105 37.87 -7.62 27.06
CA SER A 105 36.51 -7.49 27.57
C SER A 105 36.01 -8.82 28.14
N THR A 106 35.77 -8.85 29.46
CA THR A 106 35.21 -10.01 30.16
C THR A 106 33.73 -9.82 30.41
N GLY A 107 32.88 -10.62 29.75
CA GLY A 107 31.43 -10.54 29.89
C GLY A 107 30.83 -9.24 29.37
N TYR A 108 29.49 -9.19 29.29
CA TYR A 108 28.72 -8.01 28.87
C TYR A 108 27.30 -8.12 29.41
N TYR A 109 26.57 -7.01 29.40
CA TYR A 109 25.17 -6.99 29.81
C TYR A 109 24.28 -7.40 28.62
N PRO A 110 23.64 -8.59 28.61
CA PRO A 110 22.89 -9.09 27.46
C PRO A 110 21.76 -8.17 27.03
N GLU A 111 21.09 -7.55 28.00
CA GLU A 111 19.94 -6.71 27.75
C GLU A 111 20.30 -5.39 27.05
N GLN A 112 21.52 -4.86 27.26
CA GLN A 112 22.01 -3.73 26.47
C GLN A 112 22.08 -4.11 24.98
N TYR A 113 22.57 -5.30 24.67
CA TYR A 113 22.74 -5.77 23.30
C TYR A 113 21.39 -6.12 22.67
N ARG A 114 20.48 -6.76 23.43
CA ARG A 114 19.11 -7.04 22.99
C ARG A 114 18.37 -5.76 22.60
N ARG A 115 18.45 -4.70 23.42
CA ARG A 115 17.86 -3.39 23.11
C ARG A 115 18.51 -2.74 21.88
N ALA A 116 19.81 -2.92 21.69
CA ALA A 116 20.52 -2.42 20.52
C ALA A 116 20.09 -3.14 19.23
N VAL A 117 19.81 -4.46 19.28
CA VAL A 117 19.20 -5.20 18.16
C VAL A 117 17.78 -4.68 17.87
N GLN A 118 16.99 -4.43 18.91
CA GLN A 118 15.59 -4.01 18.80
C GLN A 118 15.39 -2.49 18.60
N ASN A 119 16.42 -1.78 18.16
CA ASN A 119 16.36 -0.33 17.98
C ASN A 119 15.26 0.05 16.96
N PRO A 120 14.23 0.83 17.36
CA PRO A 120 13.13 1.18 16.47
C PRO A 120 13.56 1.93 15.20
N SER A 121 14.61 2.77 15.29
CA SER A 121 15.13 3.51 14.14
C SER A 121 15.80 2.62 13.09
N MET A 122 16.19 1.40 13.47
CA MET A 122 16.90 0.45 12.62
C MET A 122 16.04 -0.75 12.19
N ARG A 123 14.79 -0.78 12.63
CA ARG A 123 13.86 -1.90 12.41
C ARG A 123 13.74 -2.30 10.96
N ASP A 124 13.63 -1.32 10.07
CA ASP A 124 13.48 -1.55 8.63
C ASP A 124 14.67 -2.28 8.00
N TYR A 125 15.87 -2.01 8.51
CA TYR A 125 17.10 -2.68 8.05
C TYR A 125 17.24 -4.07 8.67
N LEU A 126 16.78 -4.25 9.92
CA LEU A 126 16.71 -5.57 10.56
C LEU A 126 15.77 -6.51 9.81
N TYR A 127 14.56 -6.03 9.49
CA TYR A 127 13.52 -6.85 8.87
C TYR A 127 13.83 -7.23 7.42
N ARG A 128 14.78 -6.52 6.80
CA ARG A 128 15.34 -6.83 5.48
C ARG A 128 16.64 -7.64 5.58
N LEU A 129 16.96 -8.23 6.73
CA LEU A 129 18.05 -9.19 6.86
C LEU A 129 17.49 -10.61 6.69
N CYS A 130 18.02 -11.35 5.72
CA CYS A 130 17.75 -12.77 5.54
C CYS A 130 18.92 -13.57 6.10
N VAL A 131 18.64 -14.44 7.07
CA VAL A 131 19.70 -15.16 7.80
C VAL A 131 19.60 -16.64 7.51
N LYS A 132 20.68 -17.24 7.02
CA LYS A 132 20.80 -18.70 6.90
C LYS A 132 21.29 -19.27 8.22
N HIS A 133 20.47 -20.04 8.92
CA HIS A 133 20.85 -20.61 10.21
C HIS A 133 20.19 -21.99 10.46
N PRO A 134 20.74 -22.78 11.40
CA PRO A 134 20.16 -24.06 11.81
C PRO A 134 18.70 -23.94 12.25
N CYS A 135 17.88 -24.92 11.86
CA CYS A 135 16.48 -25.01 12.28
C CYS A 135 16.13 -26.42 12.78
N GLU A 136 14.97 -26.51 13.42
CA GLU A 136 14.39 -27.73 13.97
C GLU A 136 13.97 -28.75 12.91
N TRP A 137 13.80 -28.33 11.65
CA TRP A 137 13.32 -29.24 10.59
C TRP A 137 14.41 -30.16 10.02
N TYR A 138 15.70 -29.85 10.25
CA TYR A 138 16.83 -30.64 9.76
C TYR A 138 17.60 -31.37 10.87
N TYR A 139 17.97 -30.66 11.94
CA TYR A 139 18.81 -31.21 13.00
C TYR A 139 18.01 -32.04 14.02
N SER A 140 18.70 -32.94 14.70
CA SER A 140 18.20 -33.81 15.76
C SER A 140 18.61 -33.33 17.15
N SER A 141 18.06 -33.95 18.19
CA SER A 141 18.45 -33.68 19.59
C SER A 141 19.90 -34.03 19.91
N GLU A 142 20.53 -34.87 19.09
CA GLU A 142 21.93 -35.30 19.27
C GLU A 142 22.93 -34.35 18.60
N ASP A 143 22.46 -33.47 17.71
CA ASP A 143 23.34 -32.53 17.01
C ASP A 143 23.85 -31.44 17.97
N PRO A 144 25.10 -30.96 17.81
CA PRO A 144 25.76 -30.10 18.81
C PRO A 144 24.94 -28.87 19.23
N ILE A 145 24.28 -28.22 18.28
CA ILE A 145 23.49 -27.01 18.54
C ILE A 145 22.30 -27.29 19.46
N TRP A 146 21.55 -28.37 19.21
CA TRP A 146 20.40 -28.77 20.02
C TRP A 146 20.81 -29.43 21.32
N LYS A 147 21.90 -30.20 21.31
CA LYS A 147 22.45 -30.84 22.51
C LYS A 147 22.89 -29.82 23.57
N SER A 148 23.39 -28.66 23.14
CA SER A 148 23.72 -27.53 24.04
C SER A 148 22.48 -26.99 24.76
N PHE A 149 21.34 -26.87 24.06
CA PHE A 149 20.07 -26.41 24.59
C PHE A 149 19.40 -27.51 25.46
N LEU A 150 19.37 -28.74 24.95
CA LEU A 150 18.83 -29.94 25.60
C LEU A 150 19.81 -30.51 26.65
N SER A 151 20.21 -29.66 27.59
CA SER A 151 21.24 -29.97 28.57
C SER A 151 20.80 -31.02 29.62
N PRO A 152 21.75 -31.74 30.25
CA PRO A 152 21.46 -32.62 31.38
C PRO A 152 20.78 -31.89 32.56
N THR A 153 21.12 -30.62 32.77
CA THR A 153 20.49 -29.76 33.79
C THR A 153 19.01 -29.57 33.49
N MET A 154 18.65 -29.20 32.25
CA MET A 154 17.25 -29.05 31.85
C MET A 154 16.47 -30.35 32.00
N LYS A 155 17.08 -31.49 31.66
CA LYS A 155 16.47 -32.82 31.84
C LYS A 155 16.15 -33.12 33.30
N LYS A 156 16.99 -32.65 34.24
CA LYS A 156 16.83 -32.86 35.67
C LYS A 156 15.83 -31.88 36.29
N GLU A 157 15.93 -30.60 35.96
CA GLU A 157 15.15 -29.53 36.58
C GLU A 157 13.75 -29.39 35.96
N SER A 158 13.61 -29.70 34.67
CA SER A 158 12.37 -29.54 33.89
C SER A 158 12.15 -30.74 32.96
N PRO A 159 11.95 -31.96 33.50
CA PRO A 159 11.88 -33.20 32.70
C PRO A 159 10.74 -33.21 31.67
N GLU A 160 9.58 -32.62 32.01
CA GLU A 160 8.44 -32.51 31.09
C GLU A 160 8.76 -31.63 29.88
N TRP A 161 9.38 -30.47 30.11
CA TRP A 161 9.84 -29.57 29.06
C TRP A 161 10.90 -30.21 28.17
N TYR A 162 11.84 -30.96 28.76
CA TYR A 162 12.83 -31.71 28.03
C TYR A 162 12.19 -32.75 27.11
N ALA A 163 11.30 -33.59 27.65
CA ALA A 163 10.63 -34.63 26.89
C ALA A 163 9.77 -34.04 25.76
N TRP A 164 9.05 -32.95 26.04
CA TRP A 164 8.26 -32.23 25.04
C TRP A 164 9.13 -31.64 23.92
N SER A 165 10.26 -31.01 24.26
CA SER A 165 11.18 -30.41 23.28
C SER A 165 11.79 -31.45 22.36
N VAL A 166 12.23 -32.59 22.93
CA VAL A 166 12.74 -33.73 22.14
C VAL A 166 11.65 -34.31 21.24
N LYS A 167 10.42 -34.45 21.75
CA LYS A 167 9.30 -34.96 20.96
C LYS A 167 8.98 -34.05 19.78
N ILE A 168 8.86 -32.74 19.99
CA ILE A 168 8.62 -31.79 18.91
C ILE A 168 9.72 -31.87 17.87
N LEU A 169 10.99 -31.80 18.30
CA LEU A 169 12.12 -31.88 17.38
C LEU A 169 12.10 -33.19 16.58
N THR A 170 11.72 -34.30 17.19
CA THR A 170 11.60 -35.59 16.49
C THR A 170 10.46 -35.59 15.47
N ASP A 171 9.29 -35.07 15.86
CA ASP A 171 8.09 -35.08 15.02
C ASP A 171 8.14 -34.07 13.87
N THR A 172 8.84 -32.94 14.04
CA THR A 172 8.93 -31.85 13.04
C THR A 172 10.18 -31.92 12.17
N ARG A 173 11.09 -32.85 12.44
CA ARG A 173 12.31 -33.05 11.66
C ARG A 173 12.04 -33.94 10.44
N TRP A 174 11.98 -33.33 9.27
CA TRP A 174 11.68 -34.03 8.00
C TRP A 174 12.65 -33.69 6.86
N MET A 175 13.36 -32.55 6.93
CA MET A 175 14.15 -32.05 5.80
C MET A 175 15.30 -32.98 5.39
N HIS A 176 15.92 -33.64 6.37
CA HIS A 176 16.98 -34.62 6.13
C HIS A 176 16.52 -35.84 5.29
N LEU A 177 15.22 -36.06 5.15
CA LEU A 177 14.64 -37.13 4.33
C LEU A 177 14.39 -36.70 2.88
N VAL A 178 14.46 -35.40 2.58
CA VAL A 178 14.13 -34.85 1.25
C VAL A 178 15.43 -34.68 0.45
N PRO A 179 15.57 -35.33 -0.73
CA PRO A 179 16.73 -35.15 -1.58
C PRO A 179 16.95 -33.68 -1.95
N TYR A 180 18.22 -33.26 -2.00
CA TYR A 180 18.65 -31.90 -2.37
C TYR A 180 18.27 -30.78 -1.40
N MET A 181 17.67 -31.06 -0.24
CA MET A 181 17.51 -30.07 0.82
C MET A 181 18.80 -29.89 1.62
N GLU A 182 19.22 -28.63 1.77
CA GLU A 182 20.37 -28.26 2.58
C GLU A 182 20.03 -28.22 4.08
N GLU A 183 21.05 -28.39 4.91
CA GLU A 183 20.92 -28.43 6.38
C GLU A 183 20.38 -27.13 6.99
N ASN A 184 20.84 -25.98 6.48
CA ASN A 184 20.52 -24.66 7.01
C ASN A 184 19.62 -23.91 6.03
N GLN A 185 18.49 -23.43 6.52
CA GLN A 185 17.51 -22.72 5.72
C GLN A 185 17.65 -21.21 5.86
N TRP A 186 17.18 -20.48 4.85
CA TRP A 186 17.06 -19.03 4.91
C TRP A 186 15.81 -18.66 5.70
N HIS A 187 16.00 -17.80 6.70
CA HIS A 187 14.94 -17.23 7.51
C HIS A 187 14.76 -15.76 7.15
N MET A 188 13.53 -15.35 6.91
CA MET A 188 13.17 -14.00 6.49
C MET A 188 12.03 -13.46 7.37
N HIS A 189 11.92 -12.14 7.46
CA HIS A 189 10.81 -11.54 8.19
C HIS A 189 9.46 -11.88 7.52
N PRO A 190 8.49 -12.45 8.25
CA PRO A 190 7.30 -13.07 7.65
C PRO A 190 6.30 -12.09 7.02
N LEU A 191 6.41 -10.79 7.33
CA LEU A 191 5.58 -9.74 6.71
C LEU A 191 6.34 -8.93 5.66
N VAL A 192 7.49 -8.36 6.02
CA VAL A 192 8.29 -7.50 5.13
C VAL A 192 8.76 -8.22 3.87
N PHE A 193 9.19 -9.49 3.96
CA PHE A 193 9.66 -10.22 2.78
C PHE A 193 8.53 -10.54 1.79
N PRO A 194 7.39 -11.14 2.21
CA PRO A 194 6.26 -11.34 1.30
C PRO A 194 5.65 -10.05 0.78
N ASP A 195 5.59 -8.98 1.58
CA ASP A 195 5.12 -7.67 1.13
C ASP A 195 6.01 -7.11 0.02
N ALA A 196 7.33 -7.30 0.12
CA ALA A 196 8.23 -6.92 -0.95
C ALA A 196 7.92 -7.67 -2.25
N LEU A 197 7.59 -8.97 -2.18
CA LEU A 197 7.25 -9.79 -3.35
C LEU A 197 5.80 -9.63 -3.83
N ARG A 198 4.94 -8.95 -3.06
CA ARG A 198 3.53 -8.80 -3.39
C ARG A 198 3.39 -7.96 -4.64
N ALA A 199 2.92 -8.58 -5.73
CA ALA A 199 2.49 -7.84 -6.91
C ALA A 199 1.34 -6.93 -6.50
N LYS A 200 1.40 -5.64 -6.89
CA LYS A 200 0.21 -4.79 -6.84
C LYS A 200 -0.81 -5.44 -7.76
N LYS A 201 -1.90 -5.97 -7.21
CA LYS A 201 -3.05 -6.33 -8.05
C LYS A 201 -3.52 -5.03 -8.71
N LYS A 202 -3.67 -5.02 -10.04
CA LYS A 202 -4.48 -4.01 -10.72
C LYS A 202 -5.89 -4.16 -10.17
N GLN A 203 -6.21 -3.40 -9.12
CA GLN A 203 -7.58 -3.13 -8.76
C GLN A 203 -8.12 -2.25 -9.89
N GLY A 204 -9.30 -2.55 -10.42
CA GLY A 204 -9.84 -1.86 -11.60
C GLY A 204 -9.89 -0.33 -11.42
N TRP A 205 -10.27 0.39 -12.46
CA TRP A 205 -10.24 1.86 -12.45
C TRP A 205 -11.05 2.49 -11.30
N ALA A 206 -12.02 1.78 -10.69
CA ALA A 206 -12.75 2.22 -9.50
C ALA A 206 -11.86 2.39 -8.25
N HIS A 207 -10.67 1.80 -8.22
CA HIS A 207 -9.71 1.95 -7.12
C HIS A 207 -8.47 2.78 -7.53
N SER A 208 -8.53 3.43 -8.69
CA SER A 208 -7.49 4.35 -9.13
C SER A 208 -7.50 5.66 -8.32
N PRO A 209 -6.38 6.39 -8.26
CA PRO A 209 -6.34 7.74 -7.69
C PRO A 209 -7.45 8.68 -8.21
N PHE A 210 -7.82 8.53 -9.49
CA PHE A 210 -8.92 9.25 -10.14
C PHE A 210 -10.26 8.93 -9.48
N ALA A 211 -10.60 7.65 -9.34
CA ALA A 211 -11.85 7.24 -8.72
C ALA A 211 -11.88 7.56 -7.23
N GLU A 212 -10.74 7.50 -6.54
CA GLU A 212 -10.59 7.96 -5.16
C GLU A 212 -10.86 9.46 -5.00
N LEU A 213 -10.29 10.29 -5.86
CA LEU A 213 -10.53 11.73 -5.83
C LEU A 213 -12.00 12.04 -6.14
N LEU A 214 -12.56 11.41 -7.18
CA LEU A 214 -13.95 11.56 -7.56
C LEU A 214 -14.90 11.18 -6.40
N GLY A 215 -14.76 9.97 -5.87
CA GLY A 215 -15.61 9.50 -4.77
C GLY A 215 -15.43 10.35 -3.51
N SER A 216 -14.25 10.91 -3.25
CA SER A 216 -14.02 11.79 -2.10
C SER A 216 -14.86 13.07 -2.16
N VAL A 217 -15.04 13.66 -3.35
CA VAL A 217 -15.82 14.88 -3.54
C VAL A 217 -17.31 14.61 -3.71
N GLU A 218 -17.68 13.47 -4.29
CA GLU A 218 -19.08 13.09 -4.52
C GLU A 218 -19.76 12.52 -3.27
N SER A 219 -19.04 11.70 -2.49
CA SER A 219 -19.63 10.95 -1.38
C SER A 219 -18.69 10.68 -0.20
N LYS A 220 -17.52 11.33 -0.14
CA LYS A 220 -16.46 10.99 0.84
C LYS A 220 -16.03 9.52 0.75
N ASN A 221 -16.07 8.95 -0.46
CA ASN A 221 -15.80 7.54 -0.75
C ASN A 221 -16.74 6.55 -0.03
N ASP A 222 -17.90 7.01 0.46
CA ASP A 222 -18.89 6.13 1.10
C ASP A 222 -19.81 5.49 0.04
N TYR A 223 -19.71 4.17 -0.13
CA TYR A 223 -20.57 3.36 -1.00
C TYR A 223 -22.03 3.28 -0.54
N THR A 224 -22.29 3.66 0.71
CA THR A 224 -23.64 3.69 1.29
C THR A 224 -24.30 5.06 1.20
N ALA A 225 -23.60 6.07 0.65
CA ALA A 225 -24.10 7.43 0.62
C ALA A 225 -25.26 7.60 -0.37
N TYR A 226 -26.20 8.48 -0.06
CA TYR A 226 -27.16 8.96 -1.05
C TYR A 226 -27.67 10.36 -0.72
N ASN A 227 -28.14 11.06 -1.75
CA ASN A 227 -28.73 12.39 -1.62
C ASN A 227 -30.25 12.35 -1.71
N GLN A 228 -30.91 13.21 -0.94
CA GLN A 228 -32.35 13.49 -0.99
C GLN A 228 -32.58 14.92 -1.45
N ILE A 229 -33.49 15.14 -2.39
CA ILE A 229 -33.88 16.46 -2.87
C ILE A 229 -35.33 16.72 -2.42
N HIS A 230 -35.52 17.75 -1.61
CA HIS A 230 -36.84 18.26 -1.27
C HIS A 230 -37.12 19.50 -2.12
N HIS A 231 -38.36 19.65 -2.58
CA HIS A 231 -38.75 20.78 -3.43
C HIS A 231 -39.30 21.98 -2.65
N ASN A 232 -39.89 21.76 -1.47
CA ASN A 232 -40.56 22.80 -0.66
C ASN A 232 -40.20 22.70 0.84
N PRO A 233 -39.28 23.55 1.36
CA PRO A 233 -38.36 24.42 0.61
C PRO A 233 -37.32 23.59 -0.16
N LYS A 234 -36.75 24.17 -1.23
CA LYS A 234 -35.76 23.49 -2.05
C LYS A 234 -34.48 23.26 -1.24
N ARG A 235 -34.14 22.00 -0.94
CA ARG A 235 -32.91 21.63 -0.24
C ARG A 235 -32.43 20.23 -0.62
N THR A 236 -31.12 20.03 -0.56
CA THR A 236 -30.47 18.73 -0.73
C THR A 236 -29.92 18.25 0.61
N VAL A 237 -30.14 16.98 0.95
CA VAL A 237 -29.65 16.36 2.19
C VAL A 237 -28.87 15.10 1.86
N ALA A 238 -27.58 15.09 2.21
CA ALA A 238 -26.73 13.92 2.07
C ALA A 238 -26.92 12.97 3.27
N LYS A 239 -26.95 11.66 2.99
CA LYS A 239 -26.99 10.57 3.97
C LYS A 239 -25.73 9.71 3.78
N TYR A 240 -25.18 9.22 4.90
CA TYR A 240 -23.95 8.42 4.98
C TYR A 240 -24.18 7.25 5.95
N HIS A 241 -23.36 6.22 5.88
CA HIS A 241 -23.42 5.03 6.73
C HIS A 241 -24.83 4.40 6.77
N THR A 242 -25.41 4.22 5.58
CA THR A 242 -26.78 3.72 5.40
C THR A 242 -26.80 2.24 5.05
N ASN A 243 -27.98 1.66 4.82
CA ASN A 243 -28.14 0.28 4.37
C ASN A 243 -28.17 0.12 2.84
N LEU A 244 -27.77 1.14 2.07
CA LEU A 244 -27.85 1.16 0.60
C LEU A 244 -27.20 -0.06 -0.05
N THR A 245 -26.01 -0.48 0.39
CA THR A 245 -25.28 -1.64 -0.19
C THR A 245 -25.94 -2.98 0.09
N SER A 246 -26.86 -3.03 1.06
CA SER A 246 -27.68 -4.21 1.35
C SER A 246 -29.00 -4.24 0.57
N MET A 247 -29.30 -3.19 -0.21
CA MET A 247 -30.48 -3.14 -1.07
C MET A 247 -30.20 -3.81 -2.41
N THR A 248 -31.23 -4.39 -3.02
CA THR A 248 -31.14 -4.83 -4.42
C THR A 248 -31.15 -3.64 -5.38
N ILE A 249 -30.58 -3.81 -6.57
CA ILE A 249 -30.63 -2.78 -7.64
C ILE A 249 -32.08 -2.34 -7.89
N LYS A 250 -33.02 -3.29 -7.93
CA LYS A 250 -34.45 -3.02 -8.10
C LYS A 250 -35.00 -2.07 -7.03
N GLN A 251 -34.69 -2.33 -5.75
CA GLN A 251 -35.15 -1.47 -4.66
C GLN A 251 -34.53 -0.08 -4.70
N VAL A 252 -33.25 0.03 -5.10
CA VAL A 252 -32.59 1.33 -5.31
C VAL A 252 -33.30 2.12 -6.41
N MET A 253 -33.58 1.48 -7.55
CA MET A 253 -34.30 2.09 -8.67
C MET A 253 -35.72 2.53 -8.28
N GLU A 254 -36.45 1.74 -7.50
CA GLU A 254 -37.79 2.08 -7.00
C GLU A 254 -37.74 3.30 -6.06
N ASN A 255 -36.77 3.34 -5.13
CA ASN A 255 -36.58 4.50 -4.25
C ASN A 255 -36.17 5.76 -5.02
N GLN A 256 -35.39 5.59 -6.09
CA GLN A 256 -34.94 6.65 -6.97
C GLN A 256 -36.06 7.34 -7.78
N LEU A 257 -37.27 6.76 -7.82
CA LEU A 257 -38.46 7.42 -8.36
C LEU A 257 -38.94 8.60 -7.50
N HIS A 258 -38.50 8.65 -6.24
CA HIS A 258 -38.90 9.66 -5.28
C HIS A 258 -37.67 10.45 -4.83
N THR A 259 -37.47 11.64 -5.40
CA THR A 259 -36.29 12.46 -5.15
C THR A 259 -36.06 12.80 -3.68
N ASN A 260 -37.11 12.85 -2.87
CA ASN A 260 -37.05 13.07 -1.41
C ASN A 260 -36.70 11.82 -0.60
N VAL A 261 -36.71 10.63 -1.21
CA VAL A 261 -36.31 9.35 -0.61
C VAL A 261 -34.86 9.07 -0.95
N MET A 262 -34.54 9.06 -2.24
CA MET A 262 -33.21 8.76 -2.76
C MET A 262 -33.09 9.33 -4.18
N PHE A 263 -31.99 10.00 -4.50
CA PHE A 263 -31.76 10.55 -5.83
C PHE A 263 -30.42 10.08 -6.41
N ALA A 264 -29.32 10.70 -6.00
CA ALA A 264 -27.97 10.27 -6.37
C ALA A 264 -27.46 9.28 -5.31
N THR A 265 -26.88 8.15 -5.74
CA THR A 265 -26.59 7.01 -4.87
C THR A 265 -25.18 6.49 -5.00
N GLY A 266 -24.64 5.99 -3.89
CA GLY A 266 -23.38 5.30 -3.86
C GLY A 266 -22.16 6.22 -3.94
N ARG A 267 -21.00 5.56 -4.06
CA ARG A 267 -19.69 6.22 -4.12
C ARG A 267 -19.59 7.23 -5.27
N PHE A 268 -20.21 6.89 -6.40
CA PHE A 268 -20.17 7.67 -7.63
C PHE A 268 -21.46 8.44 -7.89
N GLN A 269 -22.31 8.65 -6.87
CA GLN A 269 -23.52 9.48 -6.95
C GLN A 269 -24.40 9.22 -8.19
N ILE A 270 -24.62 7.95 -8.51
CA ILE A 270 -25.37 7.50 -9.69
C ILE A 270 -26.85 7.91 -9.54
N ILE A 271 -27.34 8.70 -10.51
CA ILE A 271 -28.72 9.19 -10.58
C ILE A 271 -29.67 8.20 -11.27
N PRO A 272 -31.01 8.37 -11.16
CA PRO A 272 -31.98 7.35 -11.59
C PRO A 272 -31.86 6.95 -13.06
N GLY A 273 -31.77 7.93 -13.97
CA GLY A 273 -31.64 7.67 -15.41
C GLY A 273 -30.35 6.92 -15.74
N THR A 274 -29.23 7.28 -15.09
CA THR A 274 -27.93 6.64 -15.27
C THR A 274 -27.96 5.19 -14.80
N LEU A 275 -28.59 4.88 -13.65
CA LEU A 275 -28.70 3.50 -13.16
C LEU A 275 -29.54 2.64 -14.12
N ILE A 276 -30.66 3.17 -14.62
CA ILE A 276 -31.51 2.48 -15.61
C ILE A 276 -30.72 2.14 -16.89
N GLU A 277 -29.93 3.09 -17.40
CA GLU A 277 -29.11 2.88 -18.59
C GLU A 277 -27.98 1.89 -18.33
N ALA A 278 -27.33 1.95 -17.17
CA ALA A 278 -26.28 1.02 -16.76
C ALA A 278 -26.79 -0.42 -16.66
N VAL A 279 -27.95 -0.64 -16.01
CA VAL A 279 -28.59 -1.96 -15.90
C VAL A 279 -28.86 -2.55 -17.28
N LYS A 280 -29.37 -1.74 -18.21
CA LYS A 280 -29.64 -2.17 -19.58
C LYS A 280 -28.35 -2.48 -20.35
N SER A 281 -27.35 -1.60 -20.27
CA SER A 281 -26.09 -1.73 -21.00
C SER A 281 -25.28 -2.93 -20.53
N LEU A 282 -25.17 -3.12 -19.21
CA LEU A 282 -24.34 -4.17 -18.60
C LEU A 282 -25.11 -5.46 -18.33
N LYS A 283 -26.42 -5.49 -18.64
CA LYS A 283 -27.33 -6.62 -18.39
C LYS A 283 -27.27 -7.09 -16.93
N LEU A 284 -27.32 -6.14 -16.00
CA LEU A 284 -27.28 -6.44 -14.56
C LEU A 284 -28.55 -7.17 -14.12
N ASP A 285 -28.41 -8.16 -13.24
CA ASP A 285 -29.56 -8.77 -12.56
C ASP A 285 -30.09 -7.78 -11.53
N VAL A 286 -31.30 -7.27 -11.75
CA VAL A 286 -31.91 -6.28 -10.84
C VAL A 286 -32.17 -6.83 -9.43
N ASN A 287 -32.12 -8.14 -9.23
CA ASN A 287 -32.25 -8.77 -7.92
C ASN A 287 -30.92 -8.91 -7.17
N SER A 288 -29.78 -8.63 -7.82
CA SER A 288 -28.49 -8.57 -7.14
C SER A 288 -28.42 -7.35 -6.23
N LEU A 289 -27.50 -7.40 -5.26
CA LEU A 289 -27.23 -6.27 -4.36
C LEU A 289 -26.63 -5.09 -5.13
N TYR A 290 -26.92 -3.88 -4.67
CA TYR A 290 -26.26 -2.64 -5.09
C TYR A 290 -25.03 -2.37 -4.21
N ASP A 291 -24.21 -3.41 -4.06
CA ASP A 291 -23.01 -3.43 -3.22
C ASP A 291 -21.82 -2.70 -3.88
N GLU A 292 -20.67 -2.70 -3.19
CA GLU A 292 -19.45 -2.02 -3.66
C GLU A 292 -19.01 -2.52 -5.04
N ALA A 293 -18.95 -3.85 -5.21
CA ALA A 293 -18.57 -4.48 -6.46
C ALA A 293 -19.51 -4.11 -7.63
N THR A 294 -20.82 -4.01 -7.37
CA THR A 294 -21.79 -3.61 -8.38
C THR A 294 -21.62 -2.13 -8.76
N GLN A 295 -21.38 -1.25 -7.78
CA GLN A 295 -21.13 0.16 -8.04
C GLN A 295 -19.82 0.38 -8.82
N ASP A 296 -18.76 -0.32 -8.46
CA ASP A 296 -17.47 -0.29 -9.16
C ASP A 296 -17.62 -0.77 -10.61
N ARG A 297 -18.36 -1.85 -10.81
CA ARG A 297 -18.67 -2.37 -12.15
C ARG A 297 -19.45 -1.36 -12.99
N ILE A 298 -20.44 -0.67 -12.42
CA ILE A 298 -21.17 0.40 -13.11
C ILE A 298 -20.24 1.56 -13.46
N PHE A 299 -19.35 1.93 -12.55
CA PHE A 299 -18.39 3.00 -12.80
C PHE A 299 -17.43 2.65 -13.94
N GLU A 300 -16.79 1.49 -13.87
CA GLU A 300 -15.77 1.05 -14.83
C GLU A 300 -16.38 0.69 -16.18
N GLU A 301 -17.33 -0.25 -16.21
CA GLU A 301 -17.82 -0.83 -17.46
C GLU A 301 -18.84 0.08 -18.17
N TYR A 302 -19.52 0.97 -17.43
CA TYR A 302 -20.55 1.82 -18.02
C TYR A 302 -20.22 3.31 -17.98
N LEU A 303 -19.95 3.91 -16.82
CA LEU A 303 -19.76 5.37 -16.74
C LEU A 303 -18.57 5.83 -17.56
N ILE A 304 -17.38 5.28 -17.31
CA ILE A 304 -16.14 5.73 -17.95
C ILE A 304 -15.87 5.04 -19.30
N THR A 305 -16.50 3.90 -19.56
CA THR A 305 -16.28 3.11 -20.79
C THR A 305 -17.35 3.36 -21.85
N VAL A 306 -18.64 3.35 -21.48
CA VAL A 306 -19.75 3.46 -22.45
C VAL A 306 -20.29 4.89 -22.52
N LYS A 307 -20.59 5.50 -21.36
CA LYS A 307 -21.26 6.81 -21.29
C LYS A 307 -20.32 7.98 -21.53
N ARG A 308 -19.06 7.85 -21.08
CA ARG A 308 -17.99 8.86 -21.15
C ARG A 308 -16.67 8.27 -21.68
N PRO A 309 -16.65 7.75 -22.91
CA PRO A 309 -15.56 6.95 -23.44
C PRO A 309 -14.21 7.69 -23.53
N ALA A 310 -14.20 9.04 -23.51
CA ALA A 310 -12.94 9.77 -23.55
C ALA A 310 -12.08 9.52 -22.29
N ILE A 311 -12.70 9.20 -21.15
CA ILE A 311 -12.00 8.89 -19.91
C ILE A 311 -11.19 7.60 -20.08
N ILE A 312 -11.84 6.49 -20.47
CA ILE A 312 -11.12 5.21 -20.65
C ILE A 312 -10.13 5.28 -21.81
N ALA A 313 -10.46 5.98 -22.90
CA ALA A 313 -9.55 6.17 -24.03
C ALA A 313 -8.25 6.87 -23.61
N PHE A 314 -8.33 7.81 -22.67
CA PHE A 314 -7.14 8.42 -22.06
C PHE A 314 -6.42 7.45 -21.11
N LEU A 315 -7.14 6.78 -20.20
CA LEU A 315 -6.55 5.92 -19.18
C LEU A 315 -5.82 4.70 -19.78
N GLU A 316 -6.42 4.02 -20.77
CA GLU A 316 -5.88 2.79 -21.35
C GLU A 316 -5.14 3.01 -22.68
N GLY A 317 -5.40 4.11 -23.37
CA GLY A 317 -4.91 4.36 -24.72
C GLY A 317 -4.09 5.63 -24.86
N ASN A 318 -4.18 6.23 -26.05
CA ASN A 318 -3.57 7.51 -26.41
C ASN A 318 -4.62 8.63 -26.55
N GLY A 319 -5.76 8.50 -25.86
CA GLY A 319 -6.81 9.52 -25.84
C GLY A 319 -6.31 10.87 -25.29
N SER A 320 -7.09 11.92 -25.51
CA SER A 320 -6.78 13.27 -25.04
C SER A 320 -7.18 13.46 -23.57
N VAL A 321 -6.28 13.99 -22.75
CA VAL A 321 -6.60 14.32 -21.35
C VAL A 321 -7.64 15.45 -21.27
N GLU A 322 -7.65 16.38 -22.23
CA GLU A 322 -8.62 17.49 -22.26
C GLU A 322 -10.03 16.99 -22.59
N ASP A 323 -10.14 15.99 -23.47
CA ASP A 323 -11.42 15.36 -23.76
C ASP A 323 -11.91 14.54 -22.56
N ALA A 324 -11.01 13.85 -21.87
CA ALA A 324 -11.32 13.08 -20.67
C ALA A 324 -11.86 13.96 -19.53
N ILE A 325 -11.22 15.09 -19.21
CA ILE A 325 -11.72 15.99 -18.15
C ILE A 325 -13.04 16.67 -18.55
N TYR A 326 -13.27 16.90 -19.84
CA TYR A 326 -14.54 17.45 -20.31
C TYR A 326 -15.67 16.42 -20.22
N ASP A 327 -15.40 15.15 -20.55
CA ASP A 327 -16.32 14.04 -20.33
C ASP A 327 -16.61 13.81 -18.85
N TRP A 328 -15.60 13.90 -17.99
CA TRP A 328 -15.76 13.90 -16.53
C TRP A 328 -16.74 15.02 -16.12
N ALA A 329 -16.49 16.27 -16.51
CA ALA A 329 -17.34 17.41 -16.14
C ALA A 329 -18.80 17.30 -16.63
N LYS A 330 -19.05 16.59 -17.74
CA LYS A 330 -20.41 16.28 -18.20
C LYS A 330 -21.13 15.28 -17.32
N GLU A 331 -20.41 14.35 -16.69
CA GLU A 331 -21.02 13.33 -15.84
C GLU A 331 -21.17 13.79 -14.39
N PHE A 332 -20.17 14.49 -13.85
CA PHE A 332 -20.09 14.85 -12.45
C PHE A 332 -20.07 16.37 -12.29
N SER A 333 -21.04 16.92 -11.56
CA SER A 333 -21.18 18.38 -11.40
C SER A 333 -20.06 19.00 -10.55
N SER A 334 -19.37 18.18 -9.75
CA SER A 334 -18.17 18.54 -8.97
C SER A 334 -16.95 18.82 -9.84
N ALA A 335 -16.93 18.37 -11.10
CA ALA A 335 -15.84 18.59 -12.01
C ALA A 335 -15.96 19.91 -12.78
N GLY A 336 -14.87 20.66 -12.81
CA GLY A 336 -14.78 21.97 -13.44
C GLY A 336 -14.52 21.88 -14.95
N VAL A 337 -15.17 22.76 -15.71
CA VAL A 337 -15.00 22.91 -17.16
C VAL A 337 -13.93 23.97 -17.46
N ARG A 338 -13.15 23.74 -18.52
CA ARG A 338 -12.19 24.72 -19.03
C ARG A 338 -12.88 26.02 -19.47
N LYS A 339 -12.27 27.17 -19.18
CA LYS A 339 -12.75 28.47 -19.71
C LYS A 339 -12.81 28.41 -21.24
N GLY A 340 -13.92 28.88 -21.81
CA GLY A 340 -14.15 28.88 -23.26
C GLY A 340 -14.83 27.63 -23.81
N ASN A 341 -14.93 26.55 -23.03
CA ASN A 341 -15.69 25.36 -23.44
C ASN A 341 -17.19 25.55 -23.25
N ALA A 342 -17.96 24.80 -24.03
CA ALA A 342 -19.41 24.77 -23.90
C ALA A 342 -19.83 24.14 -22.56
N ILE A 343 -20.84 24.72 -21.93
CA ILE A 343 -21.54 24.18 -20.77
C ILE A 343 -23.01 23.94 -21.14
N SER A 344 -23.77 23.32 -20.24
CA SER A 344 -25.18 22.98 -20.47
C SER A 344 -26.01 24.15 -21.03
N LYS A 345 -26.96 23.82 -21.92
CA LYS A 345 -27.81 24.77 -22.66
C LYS A 345 -27.04 25.67 -23.66
N GLY A 346 -25.88 25.22 -24.13
CA GLY A 346 -25.11 25.90 -25.19
C GLY A 346 -24.39 27.18 -24.75
N ARG A 347 -24.28 27.41 -23.43
CA ARG A 347 -23.54 28.55 -22.89
C ARG A 347 -22.05 28.26 -22.90
N ILE A 348 -21.23 29.28 -22.64
CA ILE A 348 -19.77 29.17 -22.60
C ILE A 348 -19.27 29.43 -21.18
N ALA A 349 -18.35 28.59 -20.70
CA ALA A 349 -17.65 28.79 -19.44
C ALA A 349 -16.86 30.11 -19.46
N GLN A 350 -17.31 31.09 -18.66
CA GLN A 350 -16.69 32.41 -18.58
C GLN A 350 -15.42 32.40 -17.71
N GLU A 351 -15.34 31.46 -16.78
CA GLU A 351 -14.25 31.31 -15.82
C GLU A 351 -13.74 29.86 -15.83
N GLU A 352 -12.49 29.68 -15.43
CA GLU A 352 -11.85 28.36 -15.33
C GLU A 352 -12.45 27.58 -14.16
N GLY A 353 -12.87 26.33 -14.41
CA GLY A 353 -13.37 25.45 -13.37
C GLY A 353 -14.83 25.68 -12.96
N VAL A 354 -15.66 26.32 -13.80
CA VAL A 354 -17.10 26.35 -13.56
C VAL A 354 -17.73 24.97 -13.79
N SER A 355 -18.77 24.61 -13.04
CA SER A 355 -19.50 23.36 -13.28
C SER A 355 -20.14 23.38 -14.68
N TYR A 356 -20.20 22.22 -15.35
CA TYR A 356 -20.92 22.07 -16.62
C TYR A 356 -22.41 22.46 -16.50
N TYR A 357 -22.96 22.37 -15.29
CA TYR A 357 -24.35 22.72 -14.97
C TYR A 357 -24.48 24.11 -14.30
N SER A 358 -23.45 24.97 -14.40
CA SER A 358 -23.47 26.32 -13.82
C SER A 358 -24.60 27.19 -14.38
N GLY A 359 -25.14 28.11 -13.57
CA GLY A 359 -26.23 29.03 -13.92
C GLY A 359 -27.66 28.51 -13.71
N ASP A 360 -27.82 27.33 -13.10
CA ASP A 360 -29.10 26.83 -12.55
C ASP A 360 -29.27 27.16 -11.04
N GLY A 361 -28.34 27.95 -10.47
CA GLY A 361 -28.43 28.52 -9.11
C GLY A 361 -27.99 27.61 -7.95
N LEU A 362 -27.49 26.39 -8.22
CA LEU A 362 -27.17 25.40 -7.16
C LEU A 362 -25.83 24.64 -7.32
N ASN A 363 -25.27 24.57 -8.53
CA ASN A 363 -24.13 23.68 -8.81
C ASN A 363 -22.82 24.46 -8.83
N HIS A 364 -21.88 24.05 -7.97
CA HIS A 364 -20.51 24.55 -7.92
C HIS A 364 -19.54 23.38 -8.14
N ALA A 365 -18.52 23.57 -8.95
CA ALA A 365 -17.46 22.59 -9.09
C ALA A 365 -16.54 22.65 -7.86
N HIS A 366 -16.04 21.48 -7.46
CA HIS A 366 -15.08 21.31 -6.37
C HIS A 366 -13.68 20.97 -6.89
N LEU A 367 -13.57 20.50 -8.14
CA LEU A 367 -12.31 20.13 -8.78
C LEU A 367 -11.98 21.09 -9.92
N ALA A 368 -10.80 21.69 -9.87
CA ALA A 368 -10.27 22.50 -10.96
C ALA A 368 -9.72 21.59 -12.10
N PRO A 369 -9.76 22.04 -13.37
CA PRO A 369 -9.25 21.27 -14.51
C PRO A 369 -7.81 20.76 -14.32
N VAL A 370 -6.93 21.56 -13.71
CA VAL A 370 -5.54 21.16 -13.43
C VAL A 370 -5.47 19.98 -12.46
N GLN A 371 -6.31 19.95 -11.43
CA GLN A 371 -6.36 18.83 -10.48
C GLN A 371 -6.84 17.55 -11.18
N MET A 372 -7.85 17.67 -12.04
CA MET A 372 -8.40 16.56 -12.82
C MET A 372 -7.37 15.99 -13.80
N ILE A 373 -6.62 16.83 -14.49
CA ILE A 373 -5.54 16.41 -15.41
C ILE A 373 -4.47 15.63 -14.66
N ASN A 374 -4.01 16.16 -13.52
CA ASN A 374 -2.95 15.54 -12.75
C ASN A 374 -3.39 14.16 -12.22
N ILE A 375 -4.60 14.03 -11.68
CA ILE A 375 -5.06 12.76 -11.12
C ILE A 375 -5.32 11.68 -12.18
N LEU A 376 -5.81 12.06 -13.37
CA LEU A 376 -5.99 11.11 -14.47
C LEU A 376 -4.65 10.59 -14.98
N ARG A 377 -3.65 11.48 -15.08
CA ARG A 377 -2.28 11.10 -15.46
C ARG A 377 -1.62 10.23 -14.40
N GLU A 378 -1.79 10.53 -13.12
CA GLU A 378 -1.34 9.67 -12.02
C GLU A 378 -1.96 8.27 -12.14
N SER A 379 -3.28 8.20 -12.30
CA SER A 379 -4.02 6.94 -12.44
C SER A 379 -3.57 6.11 -13.62
N LYS A 380 -3.37 6.74 -14.79
CA LYS A 380 -2.85 6.07 -15.98
C LYS A 380 -1.50 5.38 -15.73
N ASN A 381 -0.64 6.02 -14.95
CA ASN A 381 0.70 5.53 -14.71
C ASN A 381 0.78 4.50 -13.58
N ASP A 382 -0.09 4.61 -12.57
CA ASP A 382 -0.19 3.64 -11.47
C ASP A 382 -0.75 2.28 -11.94
N ALA A 383 -1.42 2.28 -13.10
CA ALA A 383 -1.95 1.08 -13.72
C ALA A 383 -0.88 0.22 -14.42
N ASP A 384 0.36 0.72 -14.62
CA ASP A 384 1.49 -0.02 -15.20
C ASP A 384 2.51 -0.43 -14.13
#